data_AF-A0A7X2TFM9-F1
#
_entry.id   AF-A0A7X2TFM9-F1
#
_cell.length_a   1.000
_cell.length_b   1.000
_cell.length_c   1.000
_cell.angle_alpha   90.00
_cell.angle_beta   90.00
_cell.angle_gamma   90.00
#
_symmetry.space_group_name_H-M   'P 1'
#
loop_
_entity.id
_entity.type
_entity.pdbx_description
1 polymer ?
#
loop_
_entity_poly.entity_id
_entity_poly.type
_entity_poly.pdbx_seq_one_letter_code
_entity_poly.pdbx_strand_id
1 'polypeptide(L)'
;MESFLNWYLATWLGQHVSPEVSVFLVSLLPLIEERGGLVLASMLKIPLKRALLPCVIGNILPIPFILFFIKKLLHWMSSHKMGRLAAWIENKAEKNRPKIEKYGFWGLALFVGIPLPGTGAWTGSLVAAVFDMDLKKASISILIGVALAAVIMSIFSYGLLGTVIS
;
A
#
# COMPACT_ATOMS: atom_id res chain seq x y z
N MET A 1 -13.68 -23.05 2.60
CA MET A 1 -13.71 -21.67 3.13
C MET A 1 -14.34 -21.57 4.52
N GLU A 2 -15.43 -22.29 4.81
CA GLU A 2 -16.09 -22.24 6.14
C GLU A 2 -15.18 -22.67 7.29
N SER A 3 -14.27 -23.62 7.05
CA SER A 3 -13.23 -24.00 8.02
C SER A 3 -12.33 -22.83 8.43
N PHE A 4 -11.93 -21.96 7.48
CA PHE A 4 -11.10 -20.79 7.80
C PHE A 4 -11.89 -19.71 8.54
N LEU A 5 -13.13 -19.44 8.12
CA LEU A 5 -14.01 -18.48 8.81
C LEU A 5 -14.30 -18.95 10.25
N ASN A 6 -14.64 -20.23 10.43
CA ASN A 6 -14.91 -20.80 11.75
C ASN A 6 -13.65 -20.82 12.62
N TRP A 7 -12.48 -21.12 12.04
CA TRP A 7 -11.20 -21.01 12.73
C TRP A 7 -10.89 -19.56 13.14
N TYR A 8 -11.06 -18.59 12.24
CA TYR A 8 -10.85 -17.17 12.54
C TYR A 8 -11.78 -16.70 13.66
N LEU A 9 -13.07 -17.03 13.60
CA LEU A 9 -14.04 -16.70 14.65
C LEU A 9 -13.75 -17.40 15.99
N ALA A 10 -13.05 -18.53 15.98
CA ALA A 10 -12.58 -19.22 17.19
C ALA A 10 -11.30 -18.60 17.79
N THR A 11 -10.60 -17.73 17.06
CA THR A 11 -9.44 -17.02 17.61
C THR A 11 -9.85 -15.87 18.53
N TRP A 12 -8.96 -15.49 19.45
CA TRP A 12 -9.16 -14.32 20.31
C TRP A 12 -9.50 -13.04 19.51
N LEU A 13 -8.85 -12.86 18.35
CA LEU A 13 -9.09 -11.76 17.43
C LEU A 13 -10.50 -11.80 16.83
N GLY A 14 -10.95 -12.93 16.30
CA GLY A 14 -12.28 -13.05 15.71
C GLY A 14 -13.44 -12.92 16.70
N GLN A 15 -13.18 -13.13 18.00
CA GLN A 15 -14.18 -12.93 19.05
C GLN A 15 -14.33 -11.47 19.49
N HIS A 16 -13.27 -10.65 19.38
CA HIS A 16 -13.26 -9.26 19.88
C HIS A 16 -13.22 -8.20 18.77
N VAL A 17 -12.87 -8.58 17.54
CA VAL A 17 -12.65 -7.67 16.42
C VAL A 17 -13.50 -8.08 15.23
N SER A 18 -14.26 -7.14 14.67
CA SER A 18 -15.11 -7.43 13.50
C SER A 18 -14.24 -7.83 12.29
N PRO A 19 -14.74 -8.70 11.40
CA PRO A 19 -14.04 -9.09 10.18
C PRO A 19 -13.56 -7.90 9.34
N GLU A 20 -14.34 -6.82 9.27
CA GLU A 20 -14.01 -5.60 8.54
C GLU A 20 -12.84 -4.84 9.17
N VAL A 21 -12.78 -4.79 10.50
CA VAL A 21 -11.67 -4.15 11.22
C VAL A 21 -10.38 -4.97 11.04
N SER A 22 -10.46 -6.29 11.05
CA SER A 22 -9.29 -7.13 10.76
C SER A 22 -8.78 -6.93 9.34
N VAL A 23 -9.67 -6.82 8.35
CA VAL A 23 -9.32 -6.47 6.98
C VAL A 23 -8.64 -5.09 6.91
N PHE A 24 -9.21 -4.08 7.58
CA PHE A 24 -8.62 -2.75 7.68
C PHE A 24 -7.21 -2.78 8.28
N LEU A 25 -7.01 -3.50 9.39
CA LEU A 25 -5.71 -3.62 10.06
C LEU A 25 -4.69 -4.33 9.18
N VAL A 26 -5.10 -5.37 8.45
CA VAL A 26 -4.22 -6.06 7.50
C VAL A 26 -3.86 -5.15 6.32
N SER A 27 -4.80 -4.35 5.82
CA SER A 27 -4.52 -3.35 4.77
C SER A 27 -3.63 -2.21 5.21
N LEU A 28 -3.53 -1.98 6.51
CA LEU A 28 -2.61 -1.04 7.12
C LEU A 28 -1.18 -1.56 7.14
N LEU A 29 -0.93 -2.86 7.07
CA LEU A 29 0.42 -3.39 7.20
C LEU A 29 1.27 -3.16 5.93
N PRO A 30 2.55 -2.78 6.08
CA PRO A 30 3.47 -2.71 4.95
C PRO A 30 3.59 -4.08 4.27
N LEU A 31 3.88 -4.08 2.97
CA LEU A 31 4.03 -5.27 2.10
C LEU A 31 2.73 -6.05 1.82
N ILE A 32 1.79 -6.07 2.77
CA ILE A 32 0.51 -6.77 2.62
C ILE A 32 -0.51 -5.84 1.97
N GLU A 33 -0.70 -4.66 2.57
CA GLU A 33 -1.53 -3.57 2.05
C GLU A 33 -2.95 -4.01 1.64
N GLU A 34 -3.58 -3.25 0.75
CA GLU A 34 -4.89 -3.56 0.19
C GLU A 34 -5.00 -4.97 -0.41
N ARG A 35 -3.89 -5.55 -0.89
CA ARG A 35 -3.86 -6.87 -1.52
C ARG A 35 -4.23 -7.95 -0.52
N GLY A 36 -3.53 -8.00 0.61
CA GLY A 36 -3.86 -8.98 1.64
C GLY A 36 -5.18 -8.68 2.33
N GLY A 37 -5.59 -7.41 2.40
CA GLY A 37 -6.93 -7.04 2.86
C GLY A 37 -8.04 -7.63 2.00
N LEU A 38 -7.97 -7.46 0.67
CA LEU A 38 -8.96 -7.99 -0.26
C LEU A 38 -8.94 -9.53 -0.33
N VAL A 39 -7.77 -10.15 -0.24
CA VAL A 39 -7.66 -11.62 -0.13
C VAL A 39 -8.29 -12.11 1.17
N LEU A 40 -7.98 -11.49 2.31
CA LEU A 40 -8.57 -11.84 3.61
C LEU A 40 -10.09 -11.62 3.61
N ALA A 41 -10.56 -10.52 3.04
CA ALA A 41 -11.98 -10.22 2.94
C ALA A 41 -12.74 -11.27 2.13
N SER A 42 -12.15 -11.75 1.03
CA SER A 42 -12.69 -12.86 0.24
C SER A 42 -12.75 -14.15 1.08
N MET A 43 -11.68 -14.48 1.82
CA MET A 43 -11.64 -15.66 2.71
C MET A 43 -12.65 -15.59 3.87
N LEU A 44 -12.93 -14.39 4.37
CA LEU A 44 -13.93 -14.13 5.42
C LEU A 44 -15.36 -13.97 4.86
N LYS A 45 -15.56 -14.22 3.56
CA LYS A 45 -16.85 -14.08 2.85
C LYS A 45 -17.48 -12.68 2.98
N ILE A 46 -16.66 -11.64 3.17
CA ILE A 46 -17.14 -10.26 3.24
C ILE A 46 -17.48 -9.80 1.81
N PRO A 47 -18.69 -9.27 1.56
CA PRO A 47 -19.04 -8.73 0.24
C PRO A 47 -18.05 -7.65 -0.20
N LEU A 48 -17.63 -7.68 -1.48
CA LEU A 48 -16.63 -6.74 -2.02
C LEU A 48 -16.94 -5.27 -1.72
N LYS A 49 -18.21 -4.86 -1.83
CA LYS A 49 -18.64 -3.47 -1.54
C LYS A 49 -18.34 -3.05 -0.09
N ARG A 50 -18.43 -3.98 0.86
CA ARG A 50 -18.12 -3.75 2.28
C ARG A 50 -16.62 -3.85 2.56
N ALA A 51 -15.88 -4.65 1.80
CA ALA A 51 -14.44 -4.82 1.94
C ALA A 51 -13.64 -3.65 1.34
N LEU A 52 -14.09 -3.06 0.23
CA LEU A 52 -13.36 -2.00 -0.47
C LEU A 52 -13.07 -0.79 0.43
N LEU A 53 -14.08 -0.33 1.18
CA LEU A 53 -13.92 0.85 2.04
C LEU A 53 -12.82 0.68 3.10
N PRO A 54 -12.83 -0.35 3.98
CA PRO A 54 -11.77 -0.59 4.95
C PRO A 54 -10.41 -0.88 4.28
N CYS A 55 -10.37 -1.62 3.18
CA CYS A 55 -9.12 -1.90 2.47
C CYS A 55 -8.45 -0.62 1.94
N VAL A 56 -9.23 0.21 1.23
CA VAL A 56 -8.74 1.45 0.63
C VAL A 56 -8.36 2.47 1.69
N ILE A 57 -9.16 2.65 2.74
CA ILE A 57 -8.82 3.57 3.84
C ILE A 57 -7.56 3.08 4.57
N GLY A 58 -7.47 1.79 4.88
CA GLY A 58 -6.29 1.21 5.54
C GLY A 58 -5.02 1.41 4.73
N ASN A 59 -5.11 1.34 3.41
CA ASN A 59 -3.97 1.54 2.51
C ASN A 59 -3.62 3.02 2.28
N ILE A 60 -4.59 3.92 2.28
CA ILE A 60 -4.37 5.36 2.09
C ILE A 60 -3.82 6.03 3.36
N LEU A 61 -4.28 5.58 4.54
CA LEU A 61 -3.95 6.21 5.82
C LEU A 61 -2.44 6.37 6.04
N PRO A 62 -1.56 5.40 5.74
CA PRO A 62 -0.11 5.51 5.95
C PRO A 62 0.61 6.45 4.98
N ILE A 63 0.07 6.67 3.77
CA ILE A 63 0.71 7.45 2.69
C ILE A 63 1.17 8.85 3.16
N PRO A 64 0.30 9.71 3.74
CA PRO A 64 0.72 11.04 4.17
C PRO A 64 1.80 10.98 5.26
N PHE A 65 1.73 10.00 6.16
CA PHE A 65 2.74 9.83 7.20
C PHE A 65 4.09 9.45 6.60
N ILE A 66 4.14 8.52 5.66
CA ILE A 66 5.39 8.08 5.02
C ILE A 66 6.02 9.23 4.24
N LEU A 67 5.23 9.92 3.41
CA LEU A 67 5.71 11.04 2.59
C LEU A 67 6.28 12.17 3.45
N PHE A 68 5.63 12.51 4.56
CA PHE A 68 6.08 13.58 5.46
C PHE A 68 7.27 13.15 6.33
N PHE A 69 7.22 11.94 6.89
CA PHE A 69 8.21 11.46 7.85
C PHE A 69 9.56 11.20 7.19
N ILE A 70 9.60 10.64 5.98
CA ILE A 70 10.86 10.38 5.26
C ILE A 70 11.59 11.69 4.94
N LYS A 71 10.86 12.74 4.50
CA LYS A 71 11.50 14.03 4.22
C LYS A 71 12.15 14.62 5.47
N LYS A 72 11.46 14.54 6.61
CA LYS A 72 12.00 14.97 7.92
C LYS A 72 13.18 14.09 8.37
N LEU A 73 13.10 12.78 8.15
CA LEU A 73 14.14 11.82 8.48
C LEU A 73 15.42 12.08 7.67
N LEU A 74 15.30 12.33 6.36
CA LEU A 74 16.45 12.64 5.50
C LEU A 74 17.15 13.93 5.94
N HIS A 75 16.40 14.98 6.25
CA HIS A 75 16.96 16.23 6.78
C HIS A 75 17.60 16.07 8.17
N TRP A 76 17.05 15.20 9.03
CA TRP A 76 17.67 14.86 10.30
C TRP A 76 18.96 14.03 10.11
N MET A 77 18.97 13.10 9.17
CA MET A 77 20.14 12.28 8.85
C MET A 77 21.28 13.09 8.24
N SER A 78 20.98 14.10 7.42
CA SER A 78 21.99 14.99 6.82
C SER A 78 22.73 15.83 7.85
N SER A 79 22.08 16.15 8.98
CA SER A 79 22.65 16.93 10.09
C SER A 79 23.37 16.10 11.16
N HIS A 80 23.40 14.76 11.03
CA HIS A 80 24.00 13.83 12.01
C HIS A 80 25.05 12.89 11.37
N LYS A 81 25.59 11.95 12.16
CA LYS A 81 26.64 10.98 11.74
C LYS A 81 26.29 10.10 10.52
N MET A 82 25.03 10.14 10.05
CA MET A 82 24.56 9.42 8.86
C MET A 82 24.54 10.30 7.58
N GLY A 83 25.17 11.47 7.60
CA GLY A 83 25.19 12.39 6.45
C GLY A 83 25.71 11.78 5.14
N ARG A 84 26.60 10.78 5.19
CA ARG A 84 27.03 10.03 3.99
C ARG A 84 25.90 9.23 3.34
N LEU A 85 25.01 8.65 4.14
CA LEU A 85 23.86 7.91 3.62
C LEU A 85 22.81 8.87 3.06
N ALA A 86 22.54 9.98 3.76
CA ALA A 86 21.65 11.04 3.24
C ALA A 86 22.18 11.58 1.90
N ALA A 87 23.46 11.93 1.82
CA ALA A 87 24.09 12.40 0.59
C ALA A 87 24.09 11.33 -0.52
N TRP A 88 24.22 10.04 -0.19
CA TRP A 88 24.08 8.97 -1.18
C TRP A 88 22.66 8.89 -1.74
N ILE A 89 21.65 9.02 -0.87
CA ILE A 89 20.24 9.05 -1.27
C ILE A 89 19.96 10.26 -2.16
N GLU A 90 20.37 11.47 -1.75
CA GLU A 90 20.22 12.70 -2.51
C GLU A 90 20.92 12.63 -3.88
N ASN A 91 22.17 12.17 -3.92
CA ASN A 91 22.89 11.98 -5.18
C ASN A 91 22.20 10.97 -6.10
N LYS A 92 21.59 9.92 -5.53
CA LYS A 92 20.83 8.94 -6.31
C LYS A 92 19.52 9.53 -6.81
N ALA A 93 18.87 10.39 -6.04
CA ALA A 93 17.69 11.11 -6.48
C ALA A 93 18.01 12.07 -7.63
N GLU A 94 19.04 12.90 -7.49
CA GLU A 94 19.49 13.83 -8.54
C GLU A 94 19.88 13.10 -9.83
N LYS A 95 20.61 11.98 -9.74
CA LYS A 95 20.95 11.17 -10.93
C LYS A 95 19.73 10.62 -11.67
N ASN A 96 18.62 10.38 -10.98
CA ASN A 96 17.40 9.85 -11.58
C ASN A 96 16.35 10.93 -11.86
N ARG A 97 16.63 12.20 -11.50
CA ARG A 97 15.72 13.33 -11.65
C ARG A 97 15.14 13.48 -13.06
N PRO A 98 15.90 13.35 -14.17
CA PRO A 98 15.33 13.42 -15.51
C PRO A 98 14.27 12.34 -15.78
N LYS A 99 14.45 11.14 -15.21
CA LYS A 99 13.47 10.05 -15.34
C LYS A 99 12.24 10.31 -14.47
N ILE A 100 12.43 10.87 -13.28
CA ILE A 100 11.34 11.21 -12.35
C ILE A 100 10.51 12.37 -12.91
N GLU A 101 11.13 13.37 -13.52
CA GLU A 101 10.41 14.48 -14.16
C GLU A 101 9.60 14.00 -15.37
N LYS A 102 10.16 13.09 -16.17
CA LYS A 102 9.49 12.56 -17.37
C LYS A 102 8.42 11.50 -17.07
N TYR A 103 8.68 10.61 -16.12
CA TYR A 103 7.85 9.43 -15.87
C TYR A 103 7.35 9.32 -14.43
N GLY A 104 7.79 10.15 -13.50
CA GLY A 104 7.54 9.96 -12.06
C GLY A 104 6.07 9.83 -11.72
N PHE A 105 5.19 10.65 -12.30
CA PHE A 105 3.76 10.57 -12.02
C PHE A 105 3.12 9.26 -12.51
N TRP A 106 3.26 8.92 -13.79
CA TRP A 106 2.64 7.71 -14.35
C TRP A 106 3.38 6.42 -13.96
N GLY A 107 4.70 6.50 -13.85
CA GLY A 107 5.55 5.40 -13.40
C GLY A 107 5.26 5.03 -11.95
N LEU A 108 5.05 6.00 -11.06
CA LEU A 108 4.64 5.72 -9.69
C LEU A 108 3.21 5.16 -9.62
N ALA A 109 2.28 5.68 -10.42
CA ALA A 109 0.91 5.18 -10.47
C ALA A 109 0.86 3.71 -10.94
N LEU A 110 1.61 3.38 -11.99
CA LEU A 110 1.74 2.01 -12.50
C LEU A 110 2.49 1.13 -11.50
N PHE A 111 3.57 1.61 -10.90
CA PHE A 111 4.31 0.87 -9.86
C PHE A 111 3.37 0.48 -8.72
N VAL A 112 2.60 1.42 -8.19
CA VAL A 112 1.62 1.17 -7.13
C VAL A 112 0.47 0.29 -7.62
N GLY A 113 0.02 0.47 -8.86
CA GLY A 113 -1.18 -0.18 -9.39
C GLY A 113 -1.01 -1.63 -9.80
N ILE A 114 0.20 -2.05 -10.17
CA ILE A 114 0.47 -3.46 -10.47
C ILE A 114 0.57 -4.22 -9.13
N PRO A 115 -0.21 -5.30 -8.91
CA PRO A 115 -0.19 -6.06 -7.67
C PRO A 115 0.98 -7.07 -7.67
N LEU A 116 2.23 -6.58 -7.62
CA LEU A 116 3.43 -7.40 -7.45
C LEU A 116 3.90 -7.39 -5.99
N PRO A 117 4.61 -8.44 -5.52
CA PRO A 117 5.21 -8.42 -4.20
C PRO A 117 6.24 -7.28 -4.11
N GLY A 118 6.12 -6.44 -3.08
CA GLY A 118 7.01 -5.29 -2.87
C GLY A 118 6.62 -4.03 -3.63
N THR A 119 5.54 -4.04 -4.43
CA THR A 119 4.95 -2.83 -5.01
C THR A 119 3.69 -2.42 -4.27
N GLY A 120 3.42 -1.12 -4.17
CA GLY A 120 2.25 -0.63 -3.47
C GLY A 120 2.31 0.79 -2.99
N ALA A 121 1.34 1.19 -2.19
CA ALA A 121 1.21 2.55 -1.70
C ALA A 121 2.29 2.88 -0.67
N TRP A 122 2.65 1.91 0.18
CA TRP A 122 3.75 2.00 1.14
C TRP A 122 5.09 2.13 0.44
N THR A 123 5.42 1.20 -0.45
CA THR A 123 6.72 1.26 -1.15
C THR A 123 6.76 2.39 -2.16
N GLY A 124 5.63 2.71 -2.81
CA GLY A 124 5.50 3.86 -3.70
C GLY A 124 5.66 5.20 -2.97
N SER A 125 5.10 5.36 -1.78
CA SER A 125 5.29 6.56 -0.96
C SER A 125 6.73 6.70 -0.47
N LEU A 126 7.39 5.59 -0.08
CA LEU A 126 8.82 5.59 0.23
C LEU A 126 9.66 6.03 -0.98
N VAL A 127 9.40 5.45 -2.16
CA VAL A 127 10.08 5.80 -3.41
C VAL A 127 9.87 7.26 -3.77
N ALA A 128 8.63 7.75 -3.69
CA ALA A 128 8.29 9.14 -3.98
C ALA A 128 8.98 10.12 -3.02
N ALA A 129 9.04 9.78 -1.72
CA ALA A 129 9.70 10.61 -0.72
C ALA A 129 11.22 10.63 -0.88
N VAL A 130 11.83 9.48 -1.18
CA VAL A 130 13.28 9.36 -1.46
C VAL A 130 13.68 10.18 -2.69
N PHE A 131 12.82 10.22 -3.69
CA PHE A 131 13.04 10.95 -4.93
C PHE A 131 12.57 12.41 -4.89
N ASP A 132 12.22 12.91 -3.69
CA ASP A 132 11.71 14.26 -3.43
C ASP A 132 10.62 14.71 -4.43
N MET A 133 9.71 13.78 -4.76
CA MET A 133 8.57 14.11 -5.60
C MET A 133 7.64 15.08 -4.87
N ASP A 134 7.03 16.00 -5.63
CA ASP A 134 6.02 16.90 -5.08
C ASP A 134 4.91 16.11 -4.39
N LEU A 135 4.63 16.46 -3.13
CA LEU A 135 3.72 15.73 -2.25
C LEU A 135 2.32 15.56 -2.86
N LYS A 136 1.81 16.58 -3.56
CA LYS A 136 0.48 16.52 -4.17
C LYS A 136 0.49 15.59 -5.38
N LYS A 137 1.49 15.74 -6.26
CA LYS A 137 1.64 14.86 -7.44
C LYS A 137 1.85 13.40 -7.03
N ALA A 138 2.71 13.15 -6.03
CA ALA A 138 2.96 11.82 -5.50
C ALA A 138 1.69 11.21 -4.89
N SER A 139 0.96 11.96 -4.06
CA SER A 139 -0.27 11.48 -3.43
C SER A 139 -1.32 11.12 -4.48
N ILE A 140 -1.57 11.99 -5.47
CA ILE A 140 -2.54 11.72 -6.53
C ILE A 140 -2.13 10.50 -7.37
N SER A 141 -0.85 10.41 -7.73
CA SER A 141 -0.30 9.28 -8.48
C SER A 141 -0.49 7.95 -7.71
N ILE A 142 -0.19 7.93 -6.41
CA ILE A 142 -0.38 6.75 -5.56
C ILE A 142 -1.87 6.42 -5.46
N LEU A 143 -2.76 7.40 -5.28
CA LEU A 143 -4.21 7.15 -5.23
C LEU A 143 -4.74 6.52 -6.53
N ILE A 144 -4.27 6.99 -7.69
CA ILE A 144 -4.60 6.38 -8.99
C ILE A 144 -4.11 4.94 -9.05
N GLY A 145 -2.88 4.69 -8.58
CA GLY A 145 -2.34 3.34 -8.48
C GLY A 145 -3.15 2.45 -7.54
N VAL A 146 -3.52 2.94 -6.36
CA VAL A 146 -4.37 2.22 -5.38
C VAL A 146 -5.71 1.86 -6.02
N ALA A 147 -6.37 2.81 -6.71
CA ALA A 147 -7.61 2.53 -7.41
C ALA A 147 -7.45 1.46 -8.50
N LEU A 148 -6.34 1.49 -9.25
CA LEU A 148 -6.03 0.48 -10.26
C LEU A 148 -5.79 -0.90 -9.62
N ALA A 149 -5.01 -0.95 -8.54
CA ALA A 149 -4.76 -2.17 -7.78
C ALA A 149 -6.05 -2.74 -7.19
N ALA A 150 -6.93 -1.88 -6.66
CA ALA A 150 -8.24 -2.26 -6.13
C ALA A 150 -9.08 -2.99 -7.18
N VAL A 151 -9.14 -2.47 -8.41
CA VAL A 151 -9.89 -3.10 -9.51
C VAL A 151 -9.29 -4.47 -9.86
N ILE A 152 -7.97 -4.54 -10.05
CA ILE A 152 -7.29 -5.79 -10.43
C ILE A 152 -7.45 -6.85 -9.32
N MET A 153 -7.20 -6.46 -8.07
CA MET A 153 -7.31 -7.34 -6.91
C MET A 153 -8.75 -7.75 -6.64
N SER A 154 -9.74 -6.90 -6.90
CA SER A 154 -11.15 -7.27 -6.78
C SER A 154 -11.48 -8.40 -7.76
N ILE A 155 -11.05 -8.28 -9.03
CA ILE A 155 -11.24 -9.33 -10.03
C ILE A 155 -10.51 -10.62 -9.63
N PHE A 156 -9.28 -10.50 -9.13
CA PHE A 156 -8.50 -11.66 -8.71
C PHE A 156 -9.10 -12.37 -7.48
N SER A 157 -9.39 -11.61 -6.42
CA SER A 157 -9.85 -12.13 -5.13
C SER A 157 -11.31 -12.58 -5.12
N TYR A 158 -12.18 -11.94 -5.89
CA TYR A 158 -13.61 -12.26 -5.93
C TYR A 158 -14.06 -12.94 -7.23
N GLY A 159 -13.34 -12.73 -8.33
CA GLY A 159 -13.58 -13.44 -9.59
C GLY A 159 -12.86 -14.78 -9.62
N LEU A 160 -11.53 -14.77 -9.75
CA LEU A 160 -10.70 -15.98 -9.90
C LEU A 160 -10.70 -16.86 -8.65
N LEU A 161 -10.38 -16.30 -7.49
CA LEU A 161 -10.42 -17.05 -6.22
C LEU A 161 -11.86 -17.37 -5.81
N GLY A 162 -12.80 -16.50 -6.17
CA GLY A 162 -14.22 -16.74 -5.95
C GLY A 162 -14.74 -17.97 -6.69
N THR A 163 -14.34 -18.19 -7.96
CA THR A 163 -14.78 -19.33 -8.78
C THR A 163 -14.00 -20.63 -8.53
N VAL A 164 -12.73 -20.54 -8.12
CA VAL A 164 -11.90 -21.72 -7.84
C VAL A 164 -12.15 -22.29 -6.44
N ILE A 165 -12.63 -21.46 -5.51
CA ILE A 165 -12.79 -21.82 -4.09
C ILE A 165 -14.28 -21.83 -3.66
N SER A 166 -15.22 -21.64 -4.60
CA SER A 166 -16.65 -21.84 -4.34
C SER A 166 -16.99 -23.32 -4.14
#